data_AF-A0A670Y6N2-F1
#
_entry.id   AF-A0A670Y6N2-F1
#
_cell.length_a   1.000
_cell.length_b   1.000
_cell.length_c   1.000
_cell.angle_alpha   90.00
_cell.angle_beta   90.00
_cell.angle_gamma   90.00
#
_symmetry.space_group_name_H-M   'P 1'
#
loop_
_entity.id
_entity.type
_entity.pdbx_description
1 polymer ?
#
loop_
_entity_poly.entity_id
_entity_poly.type
_entity_poly.pdbx_seq_one_letter_code
_entity_poly.pdbx_strand_id
1 'polypeptide(L)'
;GERPWGGETFPTEPHFPLYSLGYFIKFLSYFFFLCLSNCSSPGDLDVRLGYDLCSQEQEFLCKRKRIVAQALKQVLQLDYDLQDHEVPVVAIMTTGGGTRSYTTTFGSMRALKKLNLMDCVTYMSGLSGTSWAMAHLYRDAYWSQNDLHEKIQEAKKQVTKSKLEMFTANRMKYYYQQLTQRKQEGYPITFIDLWGLIIEYLLNDGKDNHRLSEQKESLINGQNPLPIYVTINIKDKYSTQDFKEWLEFTPYEVGFLKYGAFVHPEDFGSEFFMGHLIKKLPETRMCYLHGDVINYLIECQSIIIQHLMDEDPHLPTKPYELKSRMFVPPGSLATKLRGILTDRLAVAQYHNFLKGFQMHDCYMENTHFHRWKATTLDCCPNQLTEYDDHLGLVDAGFFINTSCPPLLRLERKVDVILHLSYSPLEDACKYYKEQGIPFPNVVLTDEDRKHLKECYYFNQSEGSGCPILVFFPLVNDTFQYYSAPGERRSEADMAGGNIDVSTCKTPYSTYCLKYSDEDFDKLVNLSEYNILNNQHLIFQALHAAIERKRQHCCKN
;
A
#
# COMPACT_ATOMS: atom_id res chain seq x y z
N GLY A 1 -24.37 55.36 42.43
CA GLY A 1 -22.90 55.39 42.59
C GLY A 1 -22.51 54.47 43.73
N GLU A 2 -21.37 53.79 43.73
CA GLU A 2 -20.01 54.22 43.28
C GLU A 2 -19.43 55.34 44.18
N ARG A 3 -18.18 55.25 44.69
CA ARG A 3 -17.13 54.22 44.49
C ARG A 3 -16.24 53.95 45.78
N PRO A 4 -14.95 53.50 45.72
CA PRO A 4 -14.36 52.51 46.66
C PRO A 4 -13.94 53.07 48.03
N TRP A 5 -13.81 52.31 49.14
CA TRP A 5 -13.16 51.01 49.45
C TRP A 5 -11.61 51.02 49.55
N GLY A 6 -11.08 50.59 50.71
CA GLY A 6 -9.66 50.28 50.93
C GLY A 6 -9.34 49.87 52.39
N GLY A 7 -8.74 48.69 52.60
CA GLY A 7 -8.32 48.13 53.90
C GLY A 7 -9.44 47.71 54.86
N GLU A 8 -9.31 46.82 55.85
CA GLU A 8 -8.31 45.79 56.29
C GLU A 8 -9.06 44.88 57.33
N THR A 9 -8.73 43.63 57.70
CA THR A 9 -7.78 42.56 57.29
C THR A 9 -8.28 41.22 57.88
N PHE A 10 -8.05 40.07 57.24
CA PHE A 10 -8.35 38.71 57.77
C PHE A 10 -7.35 37.65 57.19
N PRO A 11 -7.27 36.41 57.72
CA PRO A 11 -6.02 35.95 58.34
C PRO A 11 -5.11 35.01 57.51
N THR A 12 -4.00 34.64 58.14
CA THR A 12 -2.85 33.83 57.71
C THR A 12 -3.15 32.48 57.05
N GLU A 13 -2.18 32.05 56.23
CA GLU A 13 -2.12 30.77 55.52
C GLU A 13 -2.24 29.52 56.43
N PRO A 14 -2.83 28.41 55.93
CA PRO A 14 -2.65 27.09 56.52
C PRO A 14 -1.33 26.46 56.03
N HIS A 15 -0.30 26.42 56.89
CA HIS A 15 0.91 25.64 56.61
C HIS A 15 0.58 24.15 56.41
N PHE A 16 0.73 23.65 55.19
CA PHE A 16 0.71 22.21 54.92
C PHE A 16 1.99 21.56 55.47
N PRO A 17 1.90 20.59 56.41
CA PRO A 17 3.09 19.93 56.94
C PRO A 17 3.67 18.95 55.91
N LEU A 18 4.97 19.06 55.64
CA LEU A 18 5.76 18.21 54.72
C LEU A 18 5.71 16.68 55.01
N TYR A 19 5.11 16.29 56.13
CA TYR A 19 5.00 14.89 56.57
C TYR A 19 3.96 14.05 55.79
N SER A 20 3.00 14.65 55.08
CA SER A 20 2.01 13.88 54.30
C SER A 20 2.61 13.24 53.03
N LEU A 21 3.55 13.92 52.38
CA LEU A 21 4.13 13.48 51.11
C LEU A 21 4.90 12.15 51.25
N GLY A 22 5.63 11.96 52.36
CA GLY A 22 6.35 10.73 52.65
C GLY A 22 5.44 9.51 52.86
N TYR A 23 4.23 9.71 53.37
CA TYR A 23 3.22 8.63 53.47
C TYR A 23 2.60 8.31 52.11
N PHE A 24 2.34 9.32 51.26
CA PHE A 24 1.82 9.09 49.91
C PHE A 24 2.82 8.32 49.03
N ILE A 25 4.11 8.67 49.10
CA ILE A 25 5.20 7.95 48.41
C ILE A 25 5.33 6.51 48.94
N LYS A 26 5.20 6.28 50.25
CA LYS A 26 5.17 4.91 50.80
C LYS A 26 3.94 4.13 50.32
N PHE A 27 2.77 4.75 50.22
CA PHE A 27 1.54 4.08 49.75
C PHE A 27 1.69 3.62 48.28
N LEU A 28 2.30 4.46 47.44
CA LEU A 28 2.68 4.10 46.06
C LEU A 28 3.69 2.93 46.02
N SER A 29 4.72 2.92 46.88
CA SER A 29 5.70 1.82 46.93
C SER A 29 5.10 0.47 47.36
N TYR A 30 4.07 0.48 48.21
CA TYR A 30 3.40 -0.75 48.63
C TYR A 30 2.46 -1.33 47.55
N PHE A 31 1.85 -0.49 46.72
CA PHE A 31 1.04 -0.97 45.59
C PHE A 31 1.89 -1.55 44.46
N PHE A 32 3.10 -1.02 44.23
CA PHE A 32 4.07 -1.59 43.28
C PHE A 32 4.66 -2.94 43.70
N PHE A 33 4.40 -3.41 44.94
CA PHE A 33 4.94 -4.67 45.47
C PHE A 33 3.91 -5.83 45.52
N LEU A 34 2.74 -5.67 44.88
CA LEU A 34 1.80 -6.78 44.66
C LEU A 34 2.25 -7.65 43.46
N CYS A 35 2.99 -8.72 43.77
CA CYS A 35 3.17 -9.92 42.95
C CYS A 35 3.43 -9.74 41.43
N LEU A 36 4.52 -9.07 41.05
CA LEU A 36 5.24 -9.43 39.81
C LEU A 36 6.06 -10.72 40.02
N SER A 37 5.35 -11.81 40.36
CA SER A 37 5.93 -13.12 40.63
C SER A 37 6.05 -13.95 39.34
N ASN A 38 7.25 -13.95 38.75
CA ASN A 38 7.72 -14.86 37.69
C ASN A 38 6.83 -15.00 36.42
N CYS A 39 6.94 -14.04 35.50
CA CYS A 39 6.75 -14.28 34.06
C CYS A 39 7.98 -13.85 33.25
N SER A 40 9.17 -14.29 33.68
CA SER A 40 10.43 -14.11 32.92
C SER A 40 10.67 -15.29 31.97
N SER A 41 9.74 -15.49 31.04
CA SER A 41 9.91 -16.40 29.91
C SER A 41 10.34 -15.61 28.67
N PRO A 42 11.52 -15.86 28.07
CA PRO A 42 11.75 -15.55 26.67
C PRO A 42 10.96 -16.56 25.82
N GLY A 43 9.65 -16.38 25.78
CA GLY A 43 8.70 -17.11 24.93
C GLY A 43 8.13 -16.15 23.89
N ASP A 44 7.71 -16.69 22.74
CA ASP A 44 7.45 -15.90 21.53
C ASP A 44 6.53 -14.69 21.75
N LEU A 45 6.95 -13.57 21.15
CA LEU A 45 6.09 -12.41 20.95
C LEU A 45 5.09 -12.74 19.83
N ASP A 46 3.83 -12.35 20.00
CA ASP A 46 2.81 -12.42 18.93
C ASP A 46 3.12 -11.44 17.78
N VAL A 47 3.97 -10.42 18.05
CA VAL A 47 4.59 -9.55 17.05
C VAL A 47 5.98 -10.05 16.69
N ARG A 48 6.18 -10.50 15.45
CA ARG A 48 7.49 -10.87 14.91
C ARG A 48 8.36 -9.63 14.74
N LEU A 49 9.54 -9.64 15.34
CA LEU A 49 10.58 -8.62 15.16
C LEU A 49 11.74 -9.17 14.31
N GLY A 50 12.14 -8.43 13.28
CA GLY A 50 13.24 -8.75 12.37
C GLY A 50 12.97 -8.33 10.92
N TYR A 51 13.96 -7.74 10.25
CA TYR A 51 13.81 -7.25 8.87
C TYR A 51 13.76 -8.36 7.81
N ASP A 52 14.31 -9.54 8.14
CA ASP A 52 14.22 -10.76 7.34
C ASP A 52 12.78 -11.13 6.95
N LEU A 53 12.67 -11.91 5.88
CA LEU A 53 11.39 -12.49 5.44
C LEU A 53 10.92 -13.54 6.44
N CYS A 54 9.62 -13.62 6.73
CA CYS A 54 9.06 -14.70 7.53
C CYS A 54 9.37 -16.09 6.92
N SER A 55 9.40 -17.13 7.77
CA SER A 55 9.67 -18.51 7.36
C SER A 55 8.72 -19.02 6.26
N GLN A 56 7.47 -18.56 6.27
CA GLN A 56 6.45 -18.89 5.27
C GLN A 56 6.79 -18.30 3.89
N GLU A 57 7.29 -17.06 3.82
CA GLU A 57 7.77 -16.48 2.56
C GLU A 57 9.06 -17.15 2.08
N GLN A 58 9.96 -17.54 3.00
CA GLN A 58 11.16 -18.32 2.65
C GLN A 58 10.80 -19.71 2.07
N GLU A 59 9.81 -20.39 2.64
CA GLU A 59 9.32 -21.68 2.11
C GLU A 59 8.64 -21.50 0.75
N PHE A 60 7.82 -20.45 0.59
CA PHE A 60 7.23 -20.06 -0.69
C PHE A 60 8.31 -19.82 -1.75
N LEU A 61 9.37 -19.08 -1.43
CA LEU A 61 10.47 -18.82 -2.36
C LEU A 61 11.20 -20.09 -2.79
N CYS A 62 11.42 -21.04 -1.88
CA CYS A 62 12.00 -22.35 -2.20
C CYS A 62 11.13 -23.15 -3.18
N LYS A 63 9.80 -23.07 -3.07
CA LYS A 63 8.84 -23.70 -3.99
C LYS A 63 8.79 -22.95 -5.33
N ARG A 64 8.50 -21.65 -5.29
CA ARG A 64 8.30 -20.79 -6.46
C ARG A 64 9.53 -20.71 -7.35
N LYS A 65 10.75 -20.66 -6.77
CA LYS A 65 12.01 -20.65 -7.55
C LYS A 65 12.10 -21.81 -8.54
N ARG A 66 11.66 -23.02 -8.16
CA ARG A 66 11.71 -24.21 -9.03
C ARG A 66 10.77 -24.07 -10.24
N ILE A 67 9.60 -23.50 -10.03
CA ILE A 67 8.62 -23.18 -11.09
C ILE A 67 9.19 -22.09 -12.00
N VAL A 68 9.73 -21.00 -11.43
CA VAL A 68 10.37 -19.89 -12.17
C VAL A 68 11.55 -20.38 -13.00
N ALA A 69 12.41 -21.27 -12.48
CA ALA A 69 13.53 -21.85 -13.22
C ALA A 69 13.06 -22.63 -14.47
N GLN A 70 12.04 -23.48 -14.31
CA GLN A 70 11.47 -24.25 -15.41
C GLN A 70 10.77 -23.36 -16.43
N ALA A 71 9.98 -22.38 -15.98
CA ALA A 71 9.27 -21.45 -16.85
C ALA A 71 10.23 -20.58 -17.66
N LEU A 72 11.28 -20.03 -17.04
CA LEU A 72 12.31 -19.25 -17.72
C LEU A 72 13.07 -20.07 -18.77
N LYS A 73 13.41 -21.33 -18.47
CA LYS A 73 14.01 -22.24 -19.45
C LYS A 73 13.12 -22.43 -20.69
N GLN A 74 11.82 -22.62 -20.48
CA GLN A 74 10.85 -22.82 -21.57
C GLN A 74 10.60 -21.54 -22.38
N VAL A 75 10.33 -20.42 -21.71
CA VAL A 75 9.99 -19.13 -22.36
C VAL A 75 11.18 -18.54 -23.11
N LEU A 76 12.39 -18.61 -22.53
CA LEU A 76 13.61 -18.08 -23.14
C LEU A 76 14.37 -19.12 -23.99
N GLN A 77 13.80 -20.32 -24.16
CA GLN A 77 14.35 -21.44 -24.95
C GLN A 77 15.81 -21.79 -24.59
N LEU A 78 16.12 -21.84 -23.30
CA LEU A 78 17.49 -22.08 -22.81
C LEU A 78 17.90 -23.56 -23.02
N ASP A 79 19.11 -23.77 -23.53
CA ASP A 79 19.72 -25.08 -23.79
C ASP A 79 20.23 -25.79 -22.52
N TYR A 80 20.31 -25.07 -21.40
CA TYR A 80 20.73 -25.54 -20.08
C TYR A 80 19.61 -25.40 -19.03
N ASP A 81 19.77 -26.08 -17.89
CA ASP A 81 18.94 -25.87 -16.69
C ASP A 81 19.53 -24.80 -15.77
N LEU A 82 18.72 -23.82 -15.39
CA LEU A 82 19.11 -22.73 -14.49
C LEU A 82 19.44 -23.28 -13.10
N GLN A 83 20.62 -22.91 -12.58
CA GLN A 83 21.02 -23.24 -11.21
C GLN A 83 20.33 -22.30 -10.20
N ASP A 84 20.19 -22.73 -8.94
CA ASP A 84 19.45 -21.98 -7.90
C ASP A 84 19.90 -20.53 -7.66
N HIS A 85 21.15 -20.19 -8.01
CA HIS A 85 21.69 -18.82 -7.92
C HIS A 85 21.50 -18.00 -9.21
N GLU A 86 21.24 -18.65 -10.35
CA GLU A 86 21.01 -18.03 -11.66
C GLU A 86 19.56 -17.56 -11.84
N VAL A 87 18.61 -18.16 -11.10
CA VAL A 87 17.19 -17.82 -11.18
C VAL A 87 16.96 -16.38 -10.68
N PRO A 88 16.48 -15.46 -11.53
CA PRO A 88 16.13 -14.10 -11.11
C PRO A 88 14.80 -14.06 -10.37
N VAL A 89 14.70 -13.14 -9.41
CA VAL A 89 13.44 -12.79 -8.76
C VAL A 89 12.75 -11.73 -9.62
N VAL A 90 11.69 -12.15 -10.32
CA VAL A 90 10.86 -11.27 -11.16
C VAL A 90 9.63 -10.83 -10.35
N ALA A 91 9.30 -9.55 -10.40
CA ALA A 91 8.10 -9.00 -9.77
C ALA A 91 7.24 -8.22 -10.76
N ILE A 92 5.92 -8.32 -10.64
CA ILE A 92 4.98 -7.38 -11.22
C ILE A 92 4.76 -6.27 -10.18
N MET A 93 4.90 -5.01 -10.59
CA MET A 93 4.56 -3.84 -9.78
C MET A 93 3.44 -3.08 -10.46
N THR A 94 2.38 -2.74 -9.73
CA THR A 94 1.21 -2.04 -10.28
C THR A 94 0.92 -0.74 -9.53
N THR A 95 0.41 0.26 -10.24
CA THR A 95 -0.06 1.51 -9.61
C THR A 95 -1.54 1.45 -9.29
N GLY A 96 -2.01 2.42 -8.51
CA GLY A 96 -3.43 2.66 -8.27
C GLY A 96 -4.12 3.44 -9.40
N GLY A 97 -5.43 3.65 -9.25
CA GLY A 97 -6.28 4.31 -10.25
C GLY A 97 -7.74 3.82 -10.31
N GLY A 98 -8.34 3.40 -9.19
CA GLY A 98 -9.75 2.97 -9.16
C GLY A 98 -10.12 1.89 -10.19
N THR A 99 -11.32 2.00 -10.76
CA THR A 99 -11.85 1.06 -11.77
C THR A 99 -10.98 0.95 -13.04
N ARG A 100 -10.18 1.99 -13.35
CA ARG A 100 -9.20 1.95 -14.45
C ARG A 100 -8.14 0.91 -14.15
N SER A 101 -7.49 1.03 -12.98
CA SER A 101 -6.45 0.10 -12.52
C SER A 101 -6.96 -1.33 -12.28
N TYR A 102 -8.21 -1.49 -11.85
CA TYR A 102 -8.88 -2.80 -11.76
C TYR A 102 -8.97 -3.48 -13.13
N THR A 103 -9.55 -2.77 -14.10
CA THR A 103 -9.80 -3.27 -15.46
C THR A 103 -8.50 -3.54 -16.23
N THR A 104 -7.53 -2.63 -16.18
CA THR A 104 -6.26 -2.79 -16.89
C THR A 104 -5.44 -3.97 -16.37
N THR A 105 -5.45 -4.20 -15.05
CA THR A 105 -4.73 -5.33 -14.43
C THR A 105 -5.15 -6.67 -15.04
N PHE A 106 -6.44 -6.88 -15.28
CA PHE A 106 -6.93 -8.10 -15.93
C PHE A 106 -6.39 -8.29 -17.36
N GLY A 107 -6.39 -7.24 -18.19
CA GLY A 107 -5.82 -7.31 -19.54
C GLY A 107 -4.32 -7.58 -19.52
N SER A 108 -3.59 -6.96 -18.59
CA SER A 108 -2.16 -7.21 -18.42
C SER A 108 -1.85 -8.63 -17.94
N MET A 109 -2.64 -9.19 -17.01
CA MET A 109 -2.48 -10.60 -16.61
C MET A 109 -2.81 -11.55 -17.76
N ARG A 110 -3.81 -11.22 -18.60
CA ARG A 110 -4.15 -12.00 -19.81
C ARG A 110 -2.99 -12.03 -20.82
N ALA A 111 -2.30 -10.91 -21.03
CA ALA A 111 -1.09 -10.86 -21.86
C ALA A 111 0.06 -11.69 -21.28
N LEU A 112 0.39 -11.49 -20.00
CA LEU A 112 1.47 -12.23 -19.34
C LEU A 112 1.19 -13.75 -19.31
N LYS A 113 -0.08 -14.16 -19.20
CA LYS A 113 -0.48 -15.56 -19.34
C LYS A 113 -0.30 -16.07 -20.77
N LYS A 114 -0.74 -15.32 -21.80
CA LYS A 114 -0.54 -15.67 -23.22
C LYS A 114 0.95 -15.81 -23.61
N LEU A 115 1.83 -15.06 -22.96
CA LEU A 115 3.29 -15.15 -23.13
C LEU A 115 3.95 -16.26 -22.28
N ASN A 116 3.16 -17.05 -21.52
CA ASN A 116 3.62 -18.02 -20.52
C ASN A 116 4.53 -17.44 -19.42
N LEU A 117 4.49 -16.11 -19.23
CA LEU A 117 5.34 -15.37 -18.28
C LEU A 117 4.84 -15.42 -16.85
N MET A 118 3.58 -15.78 -16.59
CA MET A 118 3.03 -15.80 -15.22
C MET A 118 3.84 -16.68 -14.27
N ASP A 119 4.34 -17.83 -14.71
CA ASP A 119 5.19 -18.71 -13.89
C ASP A 119 6.65 -18.28 -13.78
N CYS A 120 7.08 -17.29 -14.56
CA CYS A 120 8.36 -16.61 -14.34
C CYS A 120 8.29 -15.59 -13.19
N VAL A 121 7.10 -15.22 -12.71
CA VAL A 121 6.90 -14.15 -11.71
C VAL A 121 6.86 -14.71 -10.28
N THR A 122 7.67 -14.12 -9.40
CA THR A 122 7.75 -14.45 -7.97
C THR A 122 6.78 -13.63 -7.12
N TYR A 123 6.67 -12.32 -7.39
CA TYR A 123 5.88 -11.37 -6.60
C TYR A 123 4.91 -10.56 -7.46
N MET A 124 3.76 -10.18 -6.90
CA MET A 124 2.84 -9.22 -7.51
C MET A 124 2.42 -8.18 -6.47
N SER A 125 2.89 -6.94 -6.60
CA SER A 125 2.51 -5.84 -5.70
C SER A 125 1.41 -4.98 -6.28
N GLY A 126 0.51 -4.48 -5.43
CA GLY A 126 -0.54 -3.54 -5.83
C GLY A 126 -1.10 -2.66 -4.73
N LEU A 127 -1.72 -1.56 -5.17
CA LEU A 127 -2.40 -0.57 -4.34
C LEU A 127 -3.66 -0.06 -5.06
N SER A 128 -4.47 0.75 -4.37
CA SER A 128 -5.74 1.28 -4.89
C SER A 128 -6.58 0.22 -5.63
N GLY A 129 -7.18 0.53 -6.77
CA GLY A 129 -8.05 -0.38 -7.51
C GLY A 129 -7.39 -1.64 -8.06
N THR A 130 -6.04 -1.73 -8.08
CA THR A 130 -5.36 -2.98 -8.41
C THR A 130 -5.45 -4.00 -7.27
N SER A 131 -5.54 -3.56 -6.02
CA SER A 131 -5.80 -4.46 -4.88
C SER A 131 -7.09 -5.26 -5.07
N TRP A 132 -8.12 -4.62 -5.62
CA TRP A 132 -9.41 -5.24 -5.92
C TRP A 132 -9.27 -6.33 -6.98
N ALA A 133 -8.44 -6.12 -8.02
CA ALA A 133 -8.22 -7.09 -9.09
C ALA A 133 -7.41 -8.29 -8.57
N MET A 134 -6.37 -8.03 -7.77
CA MET A 134 -5.64 -9.07 -7.05
C MET A 134 -6.58 -9.89 -6.15
N ALA A 135 -7.32 -9.24 -5.23
CA ALA A 135 -8.22 -9.95 -4.33
C ALA A 135 -9.39 -10.67 -5.04
N HIS A 136 -9.74 -10.27 -6.27
CA HIS A 136 -10.65 -11.04 -7.12
C HIS A 136 -9.99 -12.32 -7.65
N LEU A 137 -8.76 -12.21 -8.17
CA LEU A 137 -7.98 -13.33 -8.71
C LEU A 137 -7.61 -14.36 -7.63
N TYR A 138 -7.04 -13.91 -6.50
CA TYR A 138 -6.54 -14.77 -5.42
C TYR A 138 -7.63 -15.48 -4.59
N ARG A 139 -8.92 -15.38 -4.98
CA ARG A 139 -10.01 -16.28 -4.55
C ARG A 139 -9.94 -17.66 -5.20
N ASP A 140 -9.30 -17.77 -6.37
CA ASP A 140 -9.02 -19.05 -7.01
C ASP A 140 -7.56 -19.42 -6.71
N ALA A 141 -7.38 -20.53 -5.98
CA ALA A 141 -6.06 -21.04 -5.59
C ALA A 141 -5.17 -21.40 -6.80
N TYR A 142 -5.71 -21.49 -8.01
CA TYR A 142 -5.00 -21.80 -9.26
C TYR A 142 -5.21 -20.74 -10.35
N TRP A 143 -5.55 -19.49 -9.99
CA TRP A 143 -5.95 -18.45 -10.95
C TRP A 143 -4.94 -18.19 -12.08
N SER A 144 -3.63 -18.25 -11.81
CA SER A 144 -2.61 -18.01 -12.85
C SER A 144 -2.40 -19.23 -13.77
N GLN A 145 -2.84 -20.41 -13.33
CA GLN A 145 -2.83 -21.69 -14.08
C GLN A 145 -4.10 -21.84 -14.94
N ASN A 146 -5.26 -21.43 -14.40
CA ASN A 146 -6.55 -21.40 -15.10
C ASN A 146 -6.64 -20.28 -16.16
N ASP A 147 -7.56 -20.39 -17.12
CA ASP A 147 -7.81 -19.29 -18.06
C ASP A 147 -8.56 -18.13 -17.39
N LEU A 148 -8.25 -16.90 -17.82
CA LEU A 148 -8.76 -15.68 -17.19
C LEU A 148 -10.10 -15.20 -17.79
N HIS A 149 -10.64 -15.82 -18.84
CA HIS A 149 -11.86 -15.34 -19.48
C HIS A 149 -13.03 -15.24 -18.49
N GLU A 150 -13.27 -16.26 -17.67
CA GLU A 150 -14.36 -16.23 -16.68
C GLU A 150 -14.18 -15.10 -15.66
N LYS A 151 -12.97 -14.91 -15.14
CA LYS A 151 -12.65 -13.83 -14.20
C LYS A 151 -12.77 -12.44 -14.83
N ILE A 152 -12.51 -12.32 -16.13
CA ILE A 152 -12.74 -11.10 -16.90
C ILE A 152 -14.23 -10.84 -17.14
N GLN A 153 -15.05 -11.86 -17.40
CA GLN A 153 -16.51 -11.68 -17.50
C GLN A 153 -17.17 -11.41 -16.15
N GLU A 154 -16.69 -12.03 -15.06
CA GLU A 154 -17.04 -11.66 -13.69
C GLU A 154 -16.74 -10.16 -13.46
N ALA A 155 -15.50 -9.73 -13.67
CA ALA A 155 -15.07 -8.35 -13.51
C ALA A 155 -15.89 -7.36 -14.38
N LYS A 156 -16.15 -7.72 -15.65
CA LYS A 156 -16.99 -6.94 -16.57
C LYS A 156 -18.38 -6.69 -16.00
N LYS A 157 -19.09 -7.77 -15.64
CA LYS A 157 -20.42 -7.70 -15.01
C LYS A 157 -20.43 -6.78 -13.78
N GLN A 158 -19.40 -6.88 -12.93
CA GLN A 158 -19.31 -6.06 -11.71
C GLN A 158 -19.03 -4.58 -12.02
N VAL A 159 -18.23 -4.28 -13.05
CA VAL A 159 -17.97 -2.91 -13.51
C VAL A 159 -19.21 -2.30 -14.19
N THR A 160 -19.90 -3.02 -15.08
CA THR A 160 -20.95 -2.42 -15.94
C THR A 160 -22.37 -2.48 -15.34
N LYS A 161 -22.60 -3.18 -14.22
CA LYS A 161 -23.90 -3.20 -13.53
C LYS A 161 -24.40 -1.83 -13.06
N SER A 162 -25.70 -1.74 -12.77
CA SER A 162 -26.29 -0.54 -12.17
C SER A 162 -25.66 -0.24 -10.81
N LYS A 163 -25.30 1.03 -10.55
CA LYS A 163 -24.73 1.46 -9.28
C LYS A 163 -25.77 2.03 -8.32
N LEU A 164 -26.98 2.35 -8.82
CA LEU A 164 -28.06 2.95 -8.01
C LEU A 164 -28.55 2.03 -6.88
N GLU A 165 -28.45 0.72 -7.06
CA GLU A 165 -28.89 -0.26 -6.06
C GLU A 165 -28.10 -0.19 -4.73
N MET A 166 -26.89 0.39 -4.75
CA MET A 166 -26.08 0.59 -3.54
C MET A 166 -26.78 1.46 -2.50
N PHE A 167 -27.71 2.33 -2.93
CA PHE A 167 -28.46 3.26 -2.10
C PHE A 167 -29.88 2.77 -1.73
N THR A 168 -30.24 1.53 -2.10
CA THR A 168 -31.56 0.97 -1.75
C THR A 168 -31.71 0.79 -0.25
N ALA A 169 -32.94 0.93 0.27
CA ALA A 169 -33.21 0.80 1.71
C ALA A 169 -32.73 -0.56 2.29
N ASN A 170 -32.83 -1.64 1.52
CA ASN A 170 -32.30 -2.95 1.90
C ASN A 170 -30.77 -2.96 2.01
N ARG A 171 -30.06 -2.30 1.08
CA ARG A 171 -28.59 -2.20 1.10
C ARG A 171 -28.09 -1.27 2.21
N MET A 172 -28.76 -0.14 2.42
CA MET A 172 -28.46 0.77 3.56
C MET A 172 -28.68 0.08 4.91
N LYS A 173 -29.73 -0.74 5.04
CA LYS A 173 -29.97 -1.59 6.23
C LYS A 173 -28.85 -2.61 6.42
N TYR A 174 -28.40 -3.27 5.35
CA TYR A 174 -27.28 -4.21 5.38
C TYR A 174 -25.98 -3.52 5.83
N TYR A 175 -25.64 -2.34 5.29
CA TYR A 175 -24.47 -1.58 5.74
C TYR A 175 -24.55 -1.24 7.23
N TYR A 176 -25.68 -0.70 7.70
CA TYR A 176 -25.89 -0.42 9.12
C TYR A 176 -25.72 -1.66 10.01
N GLN A 177 -26.22 -2.81 9.57
CA GLN A 177 -26.07 -4.08 10.29
C GLN A 177 -24.60 -4.55 10.35
N GLN A 178 -23.84 -4.46 9.25
CA GLN A 178 -22.42 -4.86 9.24
C GLN A 178 -21.52 -3.90 10.04
N LEU A 179 -21.77 -2.59 9.99
CA LEU A 179 -21.08 -1.61 10.83
C LEU A 179 -21.41 -1.78 12.32
N THR A 180 -22.67 -2.09 12.65
CA THR A 180 -23.07 -2.41 14.03
C THR A 180 -22.39 -3.67 14.53
N GLN A 181 -22.33 -4.73 13.71
CA GLN A 181 -21.62 -5.98 14.02
C GLN A 181 -20.13 -5.71 14.27
N ARG A 182 -19.43 -5.02 13.35
CA ARG A 182 -17.99 -4.73 13.48
C ARG A 182 -17.67 -3.88 14.71
N LYS A 183 -18.58 -2.98 15.12
CA LYS A 183 -18.49 -2.24 16.38
C LYS A 183 -18.67 -3.12 17.62
N GLN A 184 -19.56 -4.11 17.56
CA GLN A 184 -19.76 -5.10 18.63
C GLN A 184 -18.58 -6.08 18.75
N GLU A 185 -17.92 -6.39 17.64
CA GLU A 185 -16.67 -7.17 17.60
C GLU A 185 -15.50 -6.42 18.25
N GLY A 186 -15.56 -5.09 18.36
CA GLY A 186 -14.59 -4.26 19.11
C GLY A 186 -13.67 -3.40 18.24
N TYR A 187 -13.90 -3.34 16.93
CA TYR A 187 -13.22 -2.41 16.04
C TYR A 187 -13.76 -0.97 16.22
N PRO A 188 -12.89 0.06 16.11
CA PRO A 188 -13.37 1.42 15.85
C PRO A 188 -14.11 1.45 14.50
N ILE A 189 -15.06 2.37 14.34
CA ILE A 189 -15.81 2.54 13.08
C ILE A 189 -15.58 3.94 12.55
N THR A 190 -15.12 4.00 11.30
CA THR A 190 -14.85 5.20 10.52
C THR A 190 -15.79 5.23 9.30
N PHE A 191 -15.65 6.25 8.43
CA PHE A 191 -16.31 6.18 7.13
C PHE A 191 -15.71 5.08 6.24
N ILE A 192 -14.41 4.75 6.40
CA ILE A 192 -13.74 3.79 5.54
C ILE A 192 -14.36 2.39 5.66
N ASP A 193 -14.90 2.03 6.83
CA ASP A 193 -15.66 0.80 7.01
C ASP A 193 -16.95 0.77 6.18
N LEU A 194 -17.63 1.91 6.00
CA LEU A 194 -18.78 2.06 5.10
C LEU A 194 -18.33 2.04 3.64
N TRP A 195 -17.20 2.68 3.32
CA TRP A 195 -16.63 2.66 1.98
C TRP A 195 -16.25 1.24 1.55
N GLY A 196 -15.60 0.45 2.42
CA GLY A 196 -15.29 -0.96 2.18
C GLY A 196 -16.53 -1.82 1.90
N LEU A 197 -17.66 -1.54 2.54
CA LEU A 197 -18.95 -2.19 2.23
C LEU A 197 -19.58 -1.70 0.90
N ILE A 198 -19.29 -0.47 0.47
CA ILE A 198 -19.64 0.01 -0.87
C ILE A 198 -18.74 -0.68 -1.92
N ILE A 199 -17.43 -0.82 -1.67
CA ILE A 199 -16.51 -1.58 -2.53
C ILE A 199 -16.92 -3.06 -2.60
N GLU A 200 -17.33 -3.67 -1.49
CA GLU A 200 -17.93 -5.02 -1.48
C GLU A 200 -19.08 -5.12 -2.49
N TYR A 201 -20.03 -4.17 -2.45
CA TYR A 201 -21.14 -4.14 -3.40
C TYR A 201 -20.70 -3.83 -4.84
N LEU A 202 -19.67 -3.00 -5.05
CA LEU A 202 -19.17 -2.70 -6.39
C LEU A 202 -18.54 -3.93 -7.07
N LEU A 203 -17.83 -4.76 -6.30
CA LEU A 203 -17.08 -5.92 -6.79
C LEU A 203 -17.84 -7.25 -6.70
N ASN A 204 -18.98 -7.31 -5.99
CA ASN A 204 -19.71 -8.55 -5.73
C ASN A 204 -21.24 -8.33 -5.78
N ASP A 205 -22.00 -9.40 -6.04
CA ASP A 205 -23.47 -9.35 -5.98
C ASP A 205 -24.01 -9.44 -4.54
N GLY A 206 -23.27 -10.09 -3.65
CA GLY A 206 -23.64 -10.36 -2.25
C GLY A 206 -22.53 -10.00 -1.26
N LYS A 207 -22.66 -10.50 -0.01
CA LYS A 207 -21.61 -10.37 1.01
C LYS A 207 -20.37 -11.16 0.59
N ASP A 208 -19.21 -10.54 0.71
CA ASP A 208 -17.92 -11.22 0.57
C ASP A 208 -17.37 -11.58 1.96
N ASN A 209 -17.12 -12.85 2.23
CA ASN A 209 -16.52 -13.26 3.52
C ASN A 209 -15.00 -13.42 3.45
N HIS A 210 -14.39 -13.33 2.26
CA HIS A 210 -12.98 -13.65 2.07
C HIS A 210 -12.04 -12.76 2.88
N ARG A 211 -10.89 -13.32 3.25
CA ARG A 211 -9.88 -12.71 4.13
C ARG A 211 -8.47 -12.78 3.52
N LEU A 212 -7.50 -12.15 4.18
CA LEU A 212 -6.13 -12.13 3.72
C LEU A 212 -5.40 -13.45 4.06
N SER A 213 -5.69 -14.05 5.22
CA SER A 213 -5.15 -15.36 5.61
C SER A 213 -5.55 -16.49 4.67
N GLU A 214 -6.78 -16.47 4.14
CA GLU A 214 -7.32 -17.51 3.26
C GLU A 214 -6.56 -17.59 1.92
N GLN A 215 -5.94 -16.48 1.48
CA GLN A 215 -5.09 -16.47 0.28
C GLN A 215 -3.83 -17.36 0.42
N LYS A 216 -3.48 -17.83 1.63
CA LYS A 216 -2.42 -18.84 1.84
C LYS A 216 -2.63 -20.08 0.95
N GLU A 217 -3.89 -20.47 0.67
CA GLU A 217 -4.22 -21.62 -0.20
C GLU A 217 -3.66 -21.47 -1.62
N SER A 218 -3.68 -20.24 -2.16
CA SER A 218 -3.15 -19.89 -3.48
C SER A 218 -1.62 -19.97 -3.61
N LEU A 219 -0.92 -20.26 -2.51
CA LEU A 219 0.53 -20.24 -2.41
C LEU A 219 1.16 -21.56 -1.94
N ILE A 220 0.34 -22.55 -1.51
CA ILE A 220 0.80 -23.80 -0.87
C ILE A 220 1.89 -24.52 -1.70
N ASN A 221 1.76 -24.51 -3.03
CA ASN A 221 2.70 -25.16 -3.95
C ASN A 221 3.61 -24.15 -4.68
N GLY A 222 3.52 -22.85 -4.36
CA GLY A 222 4.10 -21.78 -5.16
C GLY A 222 3.42 -21.62 -6.53
N GLN A 223 2.15 -21.99 -6.66
CA GLN A 223 1.46 -22.08 -7.96
C GLN A 223 1.03 -20.72 -8.55
N ASN A 224 1.04 -19.65 -7.75
CA ASN A 224 0.87 -18.26 -8.16
C ASN A 224 2.03 -17.42 -7.60
N PRO A 225 2.25 -16.17 -8.06
CA PRO A 225 3.09 -15.20 -7.36
C PRO A 225 2.57 -14.90 -5.94
N LEU A 226 3.41 -14.38 -5.05
CA LEU A 226 2.97 -13.86 -3.76
C LEU A 226 2.28 -12.49 -3.97
N PRO A 227 1.00 -12.30 -3.58
CA PRO A 227 0.37 -11.00 -3.57
C PRO A 227 0.89 -10.15 -2.41
N ILE A 228 1.21 -8.89 -2.72
CA ILE A 228 1.62 -7.89 -1.74
C ILE A 228 0.72 -6.66 -1.90
N TYR A 229 -0.06 -6.33 -0.88
CA TYR A 229 -0.87 -5.13 -0.83
C TYR A 229 -0.16 -4.05 -0.01
N VAL A 230 -0.34 -2.77 -0.39
CA VAL A 230 0.44 -1.65 0.16
C VAL A 230 -0.47 -0.51 0.61
N THR A 231 -0.28 -0.05 1.85
CA THR A 231 -0.86 1.19 2.39
C THR A 231 0.22 2.02 3.07
N ILE A 232 -0.16 3.21 3.54
CA ILE A 232 0.67 4.01 4.44
C ILE A 232 -0.04 4.27 5.76
N ASN A 233 0.69 4.13 6.87
CA ASN A 233 0.30 4.64 8.18
C ASN A 233 0.62 6.14 8.25
N ILE A 234 -0.32 6.92 8.79
CA ILE A 234 -0.25 8.36 8.95
C ILE A 234 -0.74 8.77 10.35
N LYS A 235 -0.25 9.90 10.86
CA LYS A 235 -0.66 10.47 12.16
C LYS A 235 -1.55 11.69 11.94
N ASP A 236 -2.64 11.82 12.69
CA ASP A 236 -3.64 12.89 12.50
C ASP A 236 -3.09 14.31 12.66
N LYS A 237 -2.08 14.48 13.52
CA LYS A 237 -1.46 15.77 13.85
C LYS A 237 -0.50 16.31 12.78
N TYR A 238 -0.19 15.53 11.74
CA TYR A 238 0.86 15.81 10.75
C TYR A 238 0.33 15.62 9.33
N SER A 239 0.84 16.38 8.35
CA SER A 239 0.49 16.09 6.94
C SER A 239 1.10 14.76 6.51
N THR A 240 0.62 14.19 5.39
CA THR A 240 1.21 12.97 4.82
C THR A 240 2.56 13.23 4.14
N GLN A 241 2.98 14.49 3.98
CA GLN A 241 4.37 14.83 3.68
C GLN A 241 5.22 14.78 4.97
N ASP A 242 4.69 15.31 6.08
CA ASP A 242 5.33 15.37 7.40
C ASP A 242 5.43 14.02 8.12
N PHE A 243 4.55 13.06 7.83
CA PHE A 243 4.62 11.70 8.38
C PHE A 243 3.94 10.68 7.46
N LYS A 244 4.68 9.66 7.03
CA LYS A 244 4.18 8.46 6.33
C LYS A 244 5.06 7.27 6.67
N GLU A 245 4.48 6.09 6.81
CA GLU A 245 5.22 4.85 7.02
C GLU A 245 4.62 3.72 6.19
N TRP A 246 5.45 3.04 5.40
CA TRP A 246 5.00 1.95 4.53
C TRP A 246 4.57 0.74 5.34
N LEU A 247 3.30 0.35 5.18
CA LEU A 247 2.72 -0.86 5.76
C LEU A 247 2.46 -1.87 4.65
N GLU A 248 3.00 -3.07 4.82
CA GLU A 248 2.94 -4.18 3.88
C GLU A 248 1.91 -5.20 4.37
N PHE A 249 1.10 -5.73 3.46
CA PHE A 249 0.14 -6.80 3.72
C PHE A 249 0.40 -7.96 2.76
N THR A 250 0.67 -9.14 3.32
CA THR A 250 0.78 -10.41 2.58
C THR A 250 -0.14 -11.45 3.21
N PRO A 251 -0.41 -12.57 2.53
CA PRO A 251 -1.11 -13.70 3.14
C PRO A 251 -0.37 -14.34 4.32
N TYR A 252 0.91 -14.04 4.57
CA TYR A 252 1.70 -14.61 5.67
C TYR A 252 1.83 -13.67 6.87
N GLU A 253 2.12 -12.40 6.59
CA GLU A 253 2.32 -11.36 7.59
C GLU A 253 1.89 -9.97 7.11
N VAL A 254 1.51 -9.12 8.06
CA VAL A 254 1.20 -7.69 7.89
C VAL A 254 2.15 -6.90 8.79
N GLY A 255 2.84 -5.87 8.28
CA GLY A 255 3.81 -5.15 9.10
C GLY A 255 4.57 -4.01 8.45
N PHE A 256 5.38 -3.34 9.28
CA PHE A 256 6.07 -2.10 8.95
C PHE A 256 7.47 -2.35 8.41
N LEU A 257 7.74 -1.83 7.20
CA LEU A 257 9.07 -1.92 6.59
C LEU A 257 10.15 -1.19 7.41
N LYS A 258 9.78 -0.07 8.03
CA LYS A 258 10.64 0.82 8.82
C LYS A 258 11.10 0.21 10.15
N TYR A 259 10.22 -0.51 10.84
CA TYR A 259 10.49 -1.08 12.16
C TYR A 259 10.93 -2.55 12.11
N GLY A 260 10.71 -3.23 10.98
CA GLY A 260 10.93 -4.68 10.87
C GLY A 260 9.99 -5.46 11.79
N ALA A 261 8.76 -4.98 11.98
CA ALA A 261 7.80 -5.49 12.96
C ALA A 261 6.49 -5.89 12.27
N PHE A 262 6.08 -7.14 12.46
CA PHE A 262 5.02 -7.81 11.71
C PHE A 262 4.12 -8.67 12.61
N VAL A 263 2.87 -8.86 12.21
CA VAL A 263 1.88 -9.76 12.82
C VAL A 263 1.26 -10.68 11.77
N HIS A 264 0.66 -11.80 12.18
CA HIS A 264 -0.16 -12.61 11.27
C HIS A 264 -1.40 -11.82 10.80
N PRO A 265 -1.85 -11.99 9.54
CA PRO A 265 -3.04 -11.29 9.03
C PRO A 265 -4.30 -11.64 9.83
N GLU A 266 -4.40 -12.86 10.38
CA GLU A 266 -5.46 -13.28 11.30
C GLU A 266 -5.58 -12.44 12.57
N ASP A 267 -4.51 -11.75 12.98
CA ASP A 267 -4.42 -10.97 14.20
C ASP A 267 -4.37 -9.45 13.95
N PHE A 268 -4.26 -9.03 12.68
CA PHE A 268 -4.19 -7.61 12.33
C PHE A 268 -5.42 -6.82 12.81
N GLY A 269 -5.15 -5.71 13.49
CA GLY A 269 -6.16 -4.87 14.13
C GLY A 269 -6.72 -5.42 15.46
N SER A 270 -6.14 -6.48 16.02
CA SER A 270 -6.36 -6.89 17.41
C SER A 270 -5.65 -5.98 18.41
N GLU A 271 -6.00 -6.05 19.69
CA GLU A 271 -5.34 -5.24 20.73
C GLU A 271 -4.07 -5.93 21.24
N PHE A 272 -2.92 -5.25 21.14
CA PHE A 272 -1.61 -5.71 21.63
C PHE A 272 -1.04 -4.78 22.70
N PHE A 273 -0.06 -5.28 23.46
CA PHE A 273 0.80 -4.48 24.32
C PHE A 273 2.18 -5.14 24.46
N MET A 274 3.26 -4.38 24.29
CA MET A 274 4.65 -4.86 24.38
C MET A 274 4.95 -6.12 23.54
N GLY A 275 4.34 -6.21 22.35
CA GLY A 275 4.52 -7.36 21.44
C GLY A 275 3.64 -8.57 21.74
N HIS A 276 2.82 -8.55 22.79
CA HIS A 276 1.88 -9.63 23.11
C HIS A 276 0.44 -9.30 22.74
N LEU A 277 -0.30 -10.31 22.30
CA LEU A 277 -1.72 -10.23 21.92
C LEU A 277 -2.60 -10.22 23.19
N ILE A 278 -3.15 -9.05 23.52
CA ILE A 278 -3.96 -8.86 24.74
C ILE A 278 -5.42 -9.28 24.51
N LYS A 279 -5.95 -9.03 23.31
CA LYS A 279 -7.32 -9.39 22.94
C LYS A 279 -7.45 -9.54 21.42
N LYS A 280 -7.51 -10.80 20.97
CA LYS A 280 -7.77 -11.19 19.58
C LYS A 280 -9.15 -10.72 19.13
N LEU A 281 -9.23 -10.03 18.00
CA LEU A 281 -10.48 -9.71 17.31
C LEU A 281 -10.71 -10.69 16.13
N PRO A 282 -11.93 -10.79 15.56
CA PRO A 282 -12.15 -11.59 14.36
C PRO A 282 -11.45 -10.93 13.15
N GLU A 283 -10.62 -11.70 12.43
CA GLU A 283 -9.86 -11.21 11.27
C GLU A 283 -10.71 -10.35 10.31
N THR A 284 -10.17 -9.19 9.95
CA THR A 284 -10.86 -8.22 9.10
C THR A 284 -11.01 -8.74 7.66
N ARG A 285 -12.25 -8.82 7.19
CA ARG A 285 -12.61 -9.20 5.80
C ARG A 285 -11.95 -8.29 4.77
N MET A 286 -11.56 -8.84 3.62
CA MET A 286 -10.88 -8.11 2.53
C MET A 286 -11.61 -6.83 2.10
N CYS A 287 -12.94 -6.80 2.16
CA CYS A 287 -13.72 -5.62 1.81
C CYS A 287 -13.38 -4.37 2.64
N TYR A 288 -13.02 -4.51 3.92
CA TYR A 288 -12.62 -3.38 4.75
C TYR A 288 -11.20 -2.92 4.40
N LEU A 289 -10.27 -3.87 4.20
CA LEU A 289 -8.93 -3.57 3.71
C LEU A 289 -8.95 -2.87 2.34
N HIS A 290 -9.88 -3.24 1.44
CA HIS A 290 -10.12 -2.53 0.18
C HIS A 290 -10.66 -1.10 0.36
N GLY A 291 -11.30 -0.82 1.49
CA GLY A 291 -11.72 0.51 1.89
C GLY A 291 -10.51 1.37 2.25
N ASP A 292 -9.63 0.87 3.11
CA ASP A 292 -8.36 1.52 3.49
C ASP A 292 -7.54 1.90 2.26
N VAL A 293 -7.59 1.04 1.26
CA VAL A 293 -6.81 1.09 0.03
C VAL A 293 -7.40 2.02 -1.05
N ILE A 294 -8.64 2.54 -0.96
CA ILE A 294 -9.12 3.64 -1.85
C ILE A 294 -9.74 4.79 -1.06
N ASN A 295 -9.21 6.00 -1.25
CA ASN A 295 -9.73 7.20 -0.62
C ASN A 295 -10.49 8.14 -1.58
N TYR A 296 -11.69 7.72 -2.01
CA TYR A 296 -12.53 8.48 -2.96
C TYR A 296 -13.01 9.85 -2.43
N LEU A 297 -13.04 10.06 -1.11
CA LEU A 297 -13.59 11.27 -0.50
C LEU A 297 -12.55 12.32 -0.13
N ILE A 298 -11.32 11.95 0.23
CA ILE A 298 -10.31 12.98 0.50
C ILE A 298 -9.98 13.78 -0.75
N GLU A 299 -9.90 13.21 -1.96
CA GLU A 299 -9.57 14.05 -3.15
C GLU A 299 -10.64 15.14 -3.40
N CYS A 300 -11.93 14.83 -3.18
CA CYS A 300 -13.00 15.81 -3.17
C CYS A 300 -12.84 16.87 -2.05
N GLN A 301 -12.39 16.48 -0.86
CA GLN A 301 -12.04 17.41 0.21
C GLN A 301 -10.77 18.20 -0.09
N SER A 302 -9.77 17.64 -0.76
CA SER A 302 -8.50 18.28 -1.14
C SER A 302 -8.76 19.42 -2.10
N ILE A 303 -9.61 19.23 -3.11
CA ILE A 303 -10.01 20.30 -4.03
C ILE A 303 -10.66 21.47 -3.28
N ILE A 304 -11.47 21.19 -2.25
CA ILE A 304 -12.12 22.19 -1.39
C ILE A 304 -11.12 22.86 -0.44
N ILE A 305 -10.23 22.09 0.19
CA ILE A 305 -9.20 22.59 1.11
C ILE A 305 -8.19 23.46 0.34
N GLN A 306 -7.79 23.06 -0.86
CA GLN A 306 -6.88 23.80 -1.73
C GLN A 306 -7.50 25.11 -2.24
N HIS A 307 -8.83 25.16 -2.45
CA HIS A 307 -9.57 26.41 -2.69
C HIS A 307 -9.77 27.28 -1.43
N LEU A 308 -9.41 26.79 -0.24
CA LEU A 308 -9.56 27.48 1.05
C LEU A 308 -8.21 27.73 1.77
N MET A 309 -7.09 27.34 1.17
CA MET A 309 -5.75 27.41 1.77
C MET A 309 -4.69 28.01 0.83
N ASP A 310 -5.06 29.05 0.07
CA ASP A 310 -4.10 30.06 -0.40
C ASP A 310 -3.61 30.90 0.82
N GLU A 311 -2.67 30.34 1.59
CA GLU A 311 -1.67 31.02 2.45
C GLU A 311 -0.80 29.94 3.15
N ASP A 312 0.16 29.37 2.41
CA ASP A 312 1.09 28.36 2.93
C ASP A 312 2.44 28.99 3.33
N PRO A 313 2.78 29.09 4.63
CA PRO A 313 3.94 29.86 5.10
C PRO A 313 5.26 29.08 4.92
N HIS A 314 5.91 29.27 3.77
CA HIS A 314 7.19 28.65 3.42
C HIS A 314 8.24 28.67 4.57
N LEU A 315 8.88 27.53 4.79
CA LEU A 315 10.02 27.40 5.72
C LEU A 315 11.33 27.83 5.04
N PRO A 316 12.09 28.79 5.60
CA PRO A 316 13.33 29.29 4.98
C PRO A 316 14.50 28.30 5.10
N THR A 317 15.34 28.28 4.06
CA THR A 317 16.28 27.20 3.73
C THR A 317 17.65 27.28 4.44
N LYS A 318 17.74 27.76 5.69
CA LYS A 318 19.05 28.06 6.35
C LYS A 318 19.17 27.54 7.79
N PRO A 319 20.38 27.16 8.26
CA PRO A 319 20.53 26.26 9.42
C PRO A 319 20.67 26.93 10.81
N TYR A 320 20.70 28.27 10.88
CA TYR A 320 21.26 28.98 12.05
C TYR A 320 20.28 29.92 12.79
N GLU A 321 18.97 29.82 12.57
CA GLU A 321 17.96 30.62 13.27
C GLU A 321 17.26 29.83 14.40
N LEU A 322 17.56 30.19 15.65
CA LEU A 322 16.86 29.69 16.83
C LEU A 322 15.48 30.35 16.96
N LYS A 323 14.40 29.56 16.83
CA LYS A 323 13.02 30.05 16.87
C LYS A 323 12.48 30.20 18.29
N SER A 324 12.16 31.43 18.69
CA SER A 324 11.06 31.72 19.62
C SER A 324 9.85 32.22 18.82
N ARG A 325 8.72 31.51 18.85
CA ARG A 325 7.49 31.90 18.12
C ARG A 325 6.31 31.97 19.08
N MET A 326 5.63 33.11 19.14
CA MET A 326 4.39 33.24 19.90
C MET A 326 3.28 32.46 19.19
N PHE A 327 2.70 31.47 19.87
CA PHE A 327 1.57 30.70 19.36
C PHE A 327 0.27 31.42 19.71
N VAL A 328 -0.36 32.07 18.72
CA VAL A 328 -1.71 32.60 18.86
C VAL A 328 -2.70 31.48 18.53
N PRO A 329 -3.50 30.97 19.49
CA PRO A 329 -4.45 29.92 19.21
C PRO A 329 -5.58 30.44 18.29
N PRO A 330 -6.00 29.69 17.25
CA PRO A 330 -7.10 30.12 16.39
C PRO A 330 -8.41 30.25 17.18
N GLY A 331 -9.22 31.26 16.81
CA GLY A 331 -10.49 31.54 17.47
C GLY A 331 -11.43 30.32 17.47
N SER A 332 -12.33 30.23 18.46
CA SER A 332 -13.11 29.02 18.73
C SER A 332 -13.92 28.48 17.53
N LEU A 333 -14.39 29.35 16.64
CA LEU A 333 -15.04 28.96 15.38
C LEU A 333 -14.06 28.34 14.39
N ALA A 334 -12.88 28.95 14.20
CA ALA A 334 -11.83 28.41 13.31
C ALA A 334 -11.23 27.11 13.86
N THR A 335 -11.09 26.97 15.18
CA THR A 335 -10.65 25.73 15.82
C THR A 335 -11.71 24.62 15.72
N LYS A 336 -13.01 24.94 15.77
CA LYS A 336 -14.09 23.98 15.51
C LYS A 336 -14.22 23.61 14.02
N LEU A 337 -14.14 24.58 13.12
CA LEU A 337 -14.17 24.32 11.67
C LEU A 337 -12.94 23.53 11.24
N ARG A 338 -11.74 23.90 11.70
CA ARG A 338 -10.53 23.08 11.52
C ARG A 338 -10.77 21.69 12.13
N GLY A 339 -11.25 21.57 13.37
CA GLY A 339 -11.58 20.28 13.98
C GLY A 339 -12.51 19.41 13.12
N ILE A 340 -13.55 19.98 12.51
CA ILE A 340 -14.51 19.26 11.64
C ILE A 340 -13.92 18.94 10.24
N LEU A 341 -12.92 19.70 9.79
CA LEU A 341 -12.21 19.51 8.51
C LEU A 341 -10.90 18.72 8.64
N THR A 342 -10.38 18.54 9.86
CA THR A 342 -9.19 17.74 10.20
C THR A 342 -9.52 16.52 11.04
N ASP A 343 -10.75 16.36 11.53
CA ASP A 343 -11.37 15.04 11.68
C ASP A 343 -11.29 14.39 10.30
N ARG A 344 -10.30 13.53 10.10
CA ARG A 344 -10.10 12.84 8.83
C ARG A 344 -11.19 11.78 8.71
N LEU A 345 -12.34 12.18 8.18
CA LEU A 345 -13.52 11.36 7.86
C LEU A 345 -13.24 10.24 6.83
N ALA A 346 -11.99 9.86 6.61
CA ALA A 346 -11.52 8.95 5.60
C ALA A 346 -10.08 8.49 5.91
N VAL A 347 -9.79 8.18 7.18
CA VAL A 347 -8.64 7.39 7.62
C VAL A 347 -9.21 6.15 8.29
N ALA A 348 -8.68 4.98 7.96
CA ALA A 348 -9.05 3.74 8.63
C ALA A 348 -8.31 3.63 9.96
N GLN A 349 -9.01 3.23 11.02
CA GLN A 349 -8.42 3.05 12.34
C GLN A 349 -8.34 1.57 12.70
N TYR A 350 -7.16 1.14 13.14
CA TYR A 350 -6.91 -0.22 13.63
C TYR A 350 -6.14 -0.14 14.94
N HIS A 351 -6.36 -1.08 15.86
CA HIS A 351 -5.58 -1.16 17.10
C HIS A 351 -4.09 -1.36 16.77
N ASN A 352 -3.23 -0.59 17.44
CA ASN A 352 -1.80 -0.57 17.13
C ASN A 352 -1.07 -1.79 17.68
N PHE A 353 -0.58 -2.66 16.80
CA PHE A 353 0.22 -3.82 17.20
C PHE A 353 1.62 -3.46 17.72
N LEU A 354 2.13 -2.25 17.47
CA LEU A 354 3.38 -1.74 18.06
C LEU A 354 3.21 -1.13 19.46
N LYS A 355 1.99 -1.10 20.00
CA LYS A 355 1.66 -0.35 21.21
C LYS A 355 2.51 -0.77 22.42
N GLY A 356 3.20 0.19 23.01
CA GLY A 356 3.99 0.00 24.23
C GLY A 356 5.37 -0.63 24.02
N PHE A 357 5.81 -0.88 22.78
CA PHE A 357 7.24 -1.07 22.52
C PHE A 357 8.04 0.21 22.85
N GLN A 358 9.36 0.06 22.94
CA GLN A 358 10.30 1.15 23.16
C GLN A 358 11.37 1.10 22.07
N MET A 359 11.78 2.26 21.56
CA MET A 359 12.87 2.35 20.60
C MET A 359 14.20 2.02 21.28
N HIS A 360 14.96 1.09 20.68
CA HIS A 360 16.33 0.79 21.09
C HIS A 360 17.23 2.02 20.92
N ASP A 361 18.10 2.33 21.88
CA ASP A 361 18.90 3.58 21.91
C ASP A 361 19.58 3.91 20.56
N CYS A 362 20.24 2.93 19.94
CA CYS A 362 20.90 3.05 18.63
C CYS A 362 19.99 2.83 17.40
N TYR A 363 18.66 3.05 17.48
CA TYR A 363 17.76 2.82 16.33
C TYR A 363 18.11 3.71 15.11
N MET A 364 18.66 4.90 15.36
CA MET A 364 19.19 5.84 14.37
C MET A 364 20.56 5.44 13.78
N GLU A 365 21.04 4.25 14.10
CA GLU A 365 22.19 3.60 13.46
C GLU A 365 21.76 2.38 12.62
N ASN A 366 20.49 1.96 12.72
CA ASN A 366 19.97 0.84 11.96
C ASN A 366 19.72 1.21 10.48
N THR A 367 20.39 0.50 9.58
CA THR A 367 20.34 0.73 8.13
C THR A 367 18.98 0.47 7.49
N HIS A 368 18.18 -0.46 8.03
CA HIS A 368 16.85 -0.78 7.51
C HIS A 368 15.82 0.27 7.98
N PHE A 369 15.91 0.75 9.23
CA PHE A 369 15.13 1.90 9.70
C PHE A 369 15.45 3.15 8.86
N HIS A 370 16.75 3.44 8.64
CA HIS A 370 17.20 4.57 7.84
C HIS A 370 16.77 4.52 6.37
N ARG A 371 16.62 3.32 5.78
CA ARG A 371 16.12 3.13 4.39
C ARG A 371 14.68 3.61 4.20
N TRP A 372 13.89 3.64 5.27
CA TRP A 372 12.46 3.97 5.24
C TRP A 372 12.16 5.23 6.06
N LYS A 373 13.14 6.13 6.20
CA LYS A 373 13.03 7.31 7.05
C LYS A 373 11.90 8.22 6.57
N ALA A 374 10.92 8.44 7.44
CA ALA A 374 9.70 9.16 7.14
C ALA A 374 9.98 10.67 6.99
N THR A 375 10.48 11.31 8.06
CA THR A 375 10.81 12.74 8.17
C THR A 375 11.76 13.03 9.35
N THR A 376 11.82 14.29 9.81
CA THR A 376 12.50 14.72 11.04
C THR A 376 11.86 14.19 12.34
N LEU A 377 10.60 13.77 12.31
CA LEU A 377 9.94 13.15 13.47
C LEU A 377 10.62 11.84 13.88
N ASP A 378 11.32 11.19 12.95
CA ASP A 378 12.11 9.99 13.22
C ASP A 378 13.31 10.23 14.13
N CYS A 379 13.68 11.48 14.41
CA CYS A 379 14.67 11.81 15.44
C CYS A 379 14.04 11.94 16.86
N CYS A 380 12.73 11.79 16.99
CA CYS A 380 11.97 11.96 18.24
C CYS A 380 11.26 10.64 18.60
N PRO A 381 11.89 9.71 19.35
CA PRO A 381 11.33 8.37 19.56
C PRO A 381 9.96 8.41 20.24
N ASN A 382 9.75 9.31 21.21
CA ASN A 382 8.46 9.56 21.88
C ASN A 382 7.36 10.16 20.98
N GLN A 383 7.59 10.29 19.66
CA GLN A 383 6.63 10.75 18.66
C GLN A 383 6.41 9.70 17.54
N LEU A 384 7.11 8.57 17.59
CA LEU A 384 6.97 7.43 16.68
C LEU A 384 5.72 6.59 17.01
N THR A 385 5.49 5.53 16.24
CA THR A 385 4.17 4.86 16.14
C THR A 385 3.85 3.98 17.34
N GLU A 386 4.84 3.55 18.14
CA GLU A 386 4.69 2.72 19.35
C GLU A 386 3.84 3.37 20.46
N TYR A 387 3.67 4.70 20.40
CA TYR A 387 3.04 5.52 21.41
C TYR A 387 1.58 5.90 21.10
N ASP A 388 1.07 5.65 19.89
CA ASP A 388 -0.34 5.88 19.55
C ASP A 388 -1.20 4.64 19.82
N ASP A 389 -2.45 4.83 20.26
CA ASP A 389 -3.37 3.72 20.52
C ASP A 389 -3.80 2.98 19.24
N HIS A 390 -3.87 3.69 18.12
CA HIS A 390 -4.39 3.21 16.84
C HIS A 390 -3.46 3.61 15.69
N LEU A 391 -3.38 2.76 14.67
CA LEU A 391 -2.82 3.09 13.36
C LEU A 391 -3.86 3.85 12.53
N GLY A 392 -3.41 4.84 11.77
CA GLY A 392 -4.24 5.58 10.81
C GLY A 392 -3.85 5.21 9.38
N LEU A 393 -4.59 4.33 8.71
CA LEU A 393 -4.23 3.83 7.39
C LEU A 393 -4.97 4.55 6.26
N VAL A 394 -4.26 4.79 5.16
CA VAL A 394 -4.80 5.32 3.89
C VAL A 394 -4.12 4.70 2.66
N ASP A 395 -4.78 4.83 1.50
CA ASP A 395 -4.26 4.52 0.16
C ASP A 395 -2.85 5.13 -0.03
N ALA A 396 -1.87 4.29 -0.38
CA ALA A 396 -0.52 4.71 -0.71
C ALA A 396 -0.48 5.77 -1.83
N GLY A 397 -1.47 5.76 -2.74
CA GLY A 397 -1.64 6.76 -3.79
C GLY A 397 -1.83 8.19 -3.28
N PHE A 398 -2.19 8.38 -2.01
CA PHE A 398 -2.26 9.70 -1.36
C PHE A 398 -0.88 10.29 -0.99
N PHE A 399 0.20 9.50 -1.09
CA PHE A 399 1.58 10.00 -1.02
C PHE A 399 2.28 9.84 -2.37
N ILE A 400 2.42 8.61 -2.87
CA ILE A 400 3.01 8.29 -4.18
C ILE A 400 2.31 7.04 -4.73
N ASN A 401 1.84 7.11 -5.97
CA ASN A 401 1.09 6.04 -6.64
C ASN A 401 1.96 4.83 -7.04
N THR A 402 2.64 4.18 -6.10
CA THR A 402 3.58 3.06 -6.35
C THR A 402 3.48 1.98 -5.27
N SER A 403 3.42 0.71 -5.69
CA SER A 403 3.44 -0.47 -4.79
C SER A 403 4.84 -1.08 -4.65
N CYS A 404 5.87 -0.41 -5.18
CA CYS A 404 7.24 -0.93 -5.18
C CYS A 404 7.96 -1.01 -3.81
N PRO A 405 7.67 -0.20 -2.76
CA PRO A 405 8.51 -0.20 -1.55
C PRO A 405 8.69 -1.60 -0.90
N PRO A 406 7.64 -2.44 -0.76
CA PRO A 406 7.80 -3.86 -0.40
C PRO A 406 8.73 -4.70 -1.29
N LEU A 407 8.78 -4.44 -2.60
CA LEU A 407 9.67 -5.14 -3.54
C LEU A 407 11.14 -4.69 -3.38
N LEU A 408 11.35 -3.46 -2.89
CA LEU A 408 12.66 -2.84 -2.65
C LEU A 408 13.19 -3.12 -1.23
N ARG A 409 12.58 -4.06 -0.51
CA ARG A 409 13.18 -4.79 0.63
C ARG A 409 14.49 -5.46 0.19
N LEU A 410 15.56 -5.30 0.97
CA LEU A 410 16.89 -5.86 0.66
C LEU A 410 16.88 -7.40 0.66
N GLU A 411 15.92 -7.97 1.38
CA GLU A 411 15.76 -9.38 1.67
C GLU A 411 15.11 -10.12 0.49
N ARG A 412 14.22 -9.45 -0.28
CA ARG A 412 13.54 -10.00 -1.46
C ARG A 412 14.40 -10.06 -2.72
N LYS A 413 15.44 -9.20 -2.83
CA LYS A 413 16.48 -9.24 -3.87
C LYS A 413 15.92 -9.28 -5.30
N VAL A 414 14.88 -8.48 -5.57
CA VAL A 414 14.20 -8.42 -6.88
C VAL A 414 15.17 -7.97 -7.98
N ASP A 415 15.25 -8.74 -9.05
CA ASP A 415 16.15 -8.51 -10.19
C ASP A 415 15.46 -7.85 -11.38
N VAL A 416 14.16 -8.10 -11.57
CA VAL A 416 13.35 -7.55 -12.66
C VAL A 416 12.01 -7.08 -12.13
N ILE A 417 11.62 -5.86 -12.49
CA ILE A 417 10.32 -5.27 -12.19
C ILE A 417 9.58 -5.00 -13.50
N LEU A 418 8.45 -5.67 -13.68
CA LEU A 418 7.45 -5.36 -14.71
C LEU A 418 6.49 -4.32 -14.12
N HIS A 419 6.75 -3.05 -14.39
CA HIS A 419 5.99 -1.93 -13.85
C HIS A 419 4.83 -1.58 -14.79
N LEU A 420 3.62 -1.94 -14.37
CA LEU A 420 2.36 -1.66 -15.07
C LEU A 420 1.76 -0.39 -14.47
N SER A 421 1.84 0.74 -15.20
CA SER A 421 1.52 2.06 -14.65
C SER A 421 0.33 2.75 -15.29
N TYR A 422 -0.47 3.36 -14.42
CA TYR A 422 -1.64 4.17 -14.76
C TYR A 422 -1.45 5.65 -14.34
N SER A 423 -0.19 6.05 -14.06
CA SER A 423 0.28 7.38 -13.67
C SER A 423 1.76 7.65 -14.07
N PRO A 424 2.29 8.89 -13.91
CA PRO A 424 3.72 9.17 -14.03
C PRO A 424 4.60 8.35 -13.08
N LEU A 425 5.90 8.30 -13.37
CA LEU A 425 6.90 7.47 -12.68
C LEU A 425 7.93 8.30 -11.89
N GLU A 426 8.00 9.60 -12.18
CA GLU A 426 9.02 10.52 -11.69
C GLU A 426 9.00 10.70 -10.18
N ASP A 427 7.83 10.84 -9.55
CA ASP A 427 7.74 11.06 -8.10
C ASP A 427 8.25 9.85 -7.29
N ALA A 428 7.97 8.63 -7.78
CA ALA A 428 8.50 7.41 -7.19
C ALA A 428 10.03 7.33 -7.36
N CYS A 429 10.55 7.62 -8.55
CA CYS A 429 12.00 7.62 -8.80
C CYS A 429 12.74 8.68 -7.96
N LYS A 430 12.14 9.88 -7.83
CA LYS A 430 12.64 10.94 -6.96
C LYS A 430 12.70 10.47 -5.50
N TYR A 431 11.62 9.89 -4.99
CA TYR A 431 11.56 9.37 -3.62
C TYR A 431 12.62 8.28 -3.36
N TYR A 432 12.78 7.30 -4.26
CA TYR A 432 13.82 6.28 -4.09
C TYR A 432 15.23 6.89 -4.11
N LYS A 433 15.48 7.89 -4.96
CA LYS A 433 16.75 8.62 -5.00
C LYS A 433 17.01 9.42 -3.72
N GLU A 434 16.00 10.09 -3.18
CA GLU A 434 16.08 10.86 -1.92
C GLU A 434 16.29 9.95 -0.69
N GLN A 435 15.78 8.71 -0.71
CA GLN A 435 16.01 7.69 0.33
C GLN A 435 17.30 6.87 0.14
N GLY A 436 18.07 7.10 -0.93
CA GLY A 436 19.25 6.27 -1.25
C GLY A 436 18.91 4.80 -1.60
N ILE A 437 17.67 4.53 -2.03
CA ILE A 437 17.21 3.20 -2.44
C ILE A 437 17.67 2.94 -3.88
N PRO A 438 18.42 1.85 -4.16
CA PRO A 438 18.85 1.51 -5.52
C PRO A 438 17.65 1.27 -6.45
N PHE A 439 17.49 2.13 -7.45
CA PHE A 439 16.44 2.06 -8.46
C PHE A 439 17.01 2.60 -9.80
N PRO A 440 16.56 2.12 -10.97
CA PRO A 440 17.09 2.57 -12.25
C PRO A 440 16.95 4.08 -12.48
N ASN A 441 17.92 4.65 -13.19
CA ASN A 441 17.84 6.05 -13.62
C ASN A 441 16.83 6.18 -14.77
N VAL A 442 15.58 6.46 -14.42
CA VAL A 442 14.46 6.64 -15.38
C VAL A 442 14.55 8.02 -16.02
N VAL A 443 15.02 8.06 -17.27
CA VAL A 443 15.08 9.28 -18.08
C VAL A 443 14.17 9.14 -19.29
N LEU A 444 13.01 9.81 -19.24
CA LEU A 444 12.13 10.02 -20.39
C LEU A 444 12.51 11.33 -21.10
N THR A 445 12.66 11.29 -22.42
CA THR A 445 13.01 12.47 -23.24
C THR A 445 11.86 13.47 -23.34
N ASP A 446 12.15 14.70 -23.79
CA ASP A 446 11.12 15.70 -24.09
C ASP A 446 10.18 15.31 -25.24
N GLU A 447 10.50 14.26 -26.01
CA GLU A 447 9.61 13.67 -27.00
C GLU A 447 8.71 12.60 -26.37
N ASP A 448 9.29 11.70 -25.55
CA ASP A 448 8.53 10.72 -24.76
C ASP A 448 7.50 11.37 -23.84
N ARG A 449 7.86 12.52 -23.24
CA ARG A 449 6.97 13.33 -22.39
C ARG A 449 5.76 13.91 -23.13
N LYS A 450 5.82 13.98 -24.47
CA LYS A 450 4.72 14.46 -25.33
C LYS A 450 3.96 13.29 -25.96
N HIS A 451 4.68 12.21 -26.29
CA HIS A 451 4.16 11.01 -26.92
C HIS A 451 4.80 9.78 -26.25
N LEU A 452 4.15 9.30 -25.18
CA LEU A 452 4.59 8.11 -24.46
C LEU A 452 4.44 6.87 -25.36
N LYS A 453 5.47 6.02 -25.36
CA LYS A 453 5.46 4.70 -26.00
C LYS A 453 4.88 3.66 -25.05
N GLU A 454 4.39 2.55 -25.61
CA GLU A 454 3.76 1.45 -24.87
C GLU A 454 4.67 0.76 -23.84
N CYS A 455 5.99 0.82 -24.05
CA CYS A 455 6.97 0.17 -23.18
C CYS A 455 8.33 0.88 -23.19
N TYR A 456 9.02 0.88 -22.05
CA TYR A 456 10.37 1.40 -21.84
C TYR A 456 11.23 0.40 -21.06
N TYR A 457 12.53 0.38 -21.34
CA TYR A 457 13.49 -0.57 -20.75
C TYR A 457 14.66 0.17 -20.08
N PHE A 458 14.83 -0.01 -18.77
CA PHE A 458 15.89 0.62 -17.98
C PHE A 458 16.76 -0.44 -17.27
N ASN A 459 17.98 -0.61 -17.78
CA ASN A 459 19.02 -1.53 -17.26
C ASN A 459 20.23 -0.76 -16.67
N GLN A 460 20.26 0.57 -16.79
CA GLN A 460 21.34 1.41 -16.26
C GLN A 460 21.27 1.45 -14.73
N SER A 461 22.40 1.15 -14.07
CA SER A 461 22.51 1.10 -12.61
C SER A 461 23.75 1.86 -12.13
N GLU A 462 23.58 2.63 -11.05
CA GLU A 462 24.66 3.35 -10.38
C GLU A 462 25.28 2.53 -9.22
N GLY A 463 24.76 1.32 -8.95
CA GLY A 463 25.24 0.46 -7.87
C GLY A 463 24.66 -0.96 -7.88
N SER A 464 25.24 -1.83 -7.03
CA SER A 464 24.79 -3.22 -6.83
C SER A 464 23.38 -3.29 -6.23
N GLY A 465 22.63 -4.35 -6.55
CA GLY A 465 21.26 -4.56 -6.05
C GLY A 465 20.18 -3.69 -6.71
N CYS A 466 20.50 -2.97 -7.78
CA CYS A 466 19.52 -2.22 -8.57
C CYS A 466 18.78 -3.15 -9.57
N PRO A 467 17.44 -3.25 -9.53
CA PRO A 467 16.66 -4.10 -10.44
C PRO A 467 16.73 -3.60 -11.90
N ILE A 468 16.39 -4.45 -12.87
CA ILE A 468 16.01 -4.02 -14.23
C ILE A 468 14.54 -3.63 -14.21
N LEU A 469 14.19 -2.50 -14.84
CA LEU A 469 12.81 -2.01 -14.92
C LEU A 469 12.30 -2.08 -16.36
N VAL A 470 11.18 -2.78 -16.56
CA VAL A 470 10.39 -2.75 -17.79
C VAL A 470 9.10 -1.99 -17.48
N PHE A 471 8.94 -0.80 -18.03
CA PHE A 471 7.87 0.14 -17.68
C PHE A 471 6.84 0.24 -18.80
N PHE A 472 5.59 -0.08 -18.46
CA PHE A 472 4.42 -0.02 -19.35
C PHE A 472 3.49 1.10 -18.87
N PRO A 473 3.54 2.31 -19.44
CA PRO A 473 2.53 3.33 -19.19
C PRO A 473 1.22 2.99 -19.93
N LEU A 474 0.10 3.39 -19.35
CA LEU A 474 -1.20 3.33 -20.03
C LEU A 474 -1.30 4.41 -21.10
N VAL A 475 -0.94 4.04 -22.33
CA VAL A 475 -1.06 4.87 -23.53
C VAL A 475 -1.73 4.07 -24.64
N ASN A 476 -2.51 4.74 -25.48
CA ASN A 476 -3.05 4.21 -26.73
C ASN A 476 -2.19 4.73 -27.90
N ASP A 477 -1.01 4.15 -28.07
CA ASP A 477 -0.06 4.52 -29.13
C ASP A 477 -0.39 3.73 -30.41
N THR A 478 0.19 2.55 -30.64
CA THR A 478 -0.02 1.82 -31.90
C THR A 478 -1.34 1.04 -31.94
N PHE A 479 -1.93 0.68 -30.80
CA PHE A 479 -3.23 -0.03 -30.71
C PHE A 479 -4.39 0.68 -31.43
N GLN A 480 -4.32 2.01 -31.60
CA GLN A 480 -5.31 2.75 -32.37
C GLN A 480 -5.35 2.34 -33.86
N TYR A 481 -4.25 1.77 -34.38
CA TYR A 481 -4.10 1.30 -35.77
C TYR A 481 -4.03 -0.24 -35.91
N TYR A 482 -3.72 -0.96 -34.82
CA TYR A 482 -3.50 -2.42 -34.81
C TYR A 482 -4.46 -3.15 -33.87
N SER A 483 -4.93 -4.34 -34.27
CA SER A 483 -5.80 -5.22 -33.46
C SER A 483 -4.99 -6.20 -32.60
N ALA A 484 -3.88 -6.69 -33.15
CA ALA A 484 -2.89 -7.54 -32.49
C ALA A 484 -1.48 -7.16 -33.01
N PRO A 485 -0.38 -7.59 -32.37
CA PRO A 485 0.98 -7.25 -32.82
C PRO A 485 1.21 -7.63 -34.29
N GLY A 486 1.48 -6.63 -35.14
CA GLY A 486 1.62 -6.79 -36.60
C GLY A 486 0.30 -6.83 -37.41
N GLU A 487 -0.86 -7.02 -36.77
CA GLU A 487 -2.16 -7.07 -37.44
C GLU A 487 -2.82 -5.67 -37.49
N ARG A 488 -2.79 -5.03 -38.66
CA ARG A 488 -3.42 -3.72 -38.87
C ARG A 488 -4.94 -3.84 -38.95
N ARG A 489 -5.67 -2.94 -38.28
CA ARG A 489 -7.14 -2.86 -38.31
C ARG A 489 -7.67 -2.61 -39.73
N SER A 490 -8.83 -3.20 -40.04
CA SER A 490 -9.63 -2.79 -41.20
C SER A 490 -10.32 -1.45 -40.94
N GLU A 491 -10.82 -0.79 -41.99
CA GLU A 491 -11.60 0.45 -41.85
C GLU A 491 -12.86 0.28 -40.98
N ALA A 492 -13.44 -0.93 -40.93
CA ALA A 492 -14.57 -1.25 -40.06
C ALA A 492 -14.16 -1.38 -38.57
N ASP A 493 -12.94 -1.85 -38.30
CA ASP A 493 -12.46 -2.17 -36.95
C ASP A 493 -11.70 -1.01 -36.27
N MET A 494 -11.51 0.12 -36.98
CA MET A 494 -10.85 1.32 -36.47
C MET A 494 -11.52 1.87 -35.21
N ALA A 495 -12.84 1.78 -35.08
CA ALA A 495 -13.58 2.23 -33.89
C ALA A 495 -13.18 1.48 -32.60
N GLY A 496 -12.69 0.25 -32.73
CA GLY A 496 -12.15 -0.54 -31.61
C GLY A 496 -10.76 -0.09 -31.12
N GLY A 497 -10.04 0.69 -31.93
CA GLY A 497 -8.77 1.32 -31.55
C GLY A 497 -8.93 2.73 -30.98
N ASN A 498 -10.11 3.35 -31.14
CA ASN A 498 -10.39 4.67 -30.59
C ASN A 498 -10.66 4.58 -29.07
N ILE A 499 -9.61 4.80 -28.28
CA ILE A 499 -9.62 4.79 -26.82
C ILE A 499 -8.91 6.06 -26.32
N ASP A 500 -9.64 6.92 -25.63
CA ASP A 500 -9.08 8.03 -24.86
C ASP A 500 -8.74 7.56 -23.44
N VAL A 501 -7.45 7.50 -23.11
CA VAL A 501 -6.93 7.24 -21.75
C VAL A 501 -6.26 8.46 -21.11
N SER A 502 -6.26 9.62 -21.78
CA SER A 502 -5.35 10.74 -21.47
C SER A 502 -6.02 12.12 -21.37
N THR A 503 -7.18 12.36 -21.99
CA THR A 503 -7.89 13.64 -21.86
C THR A 503 -8.84 13.66 -20.67
N CYS A 504 -9.23 14.84 -20.22
CA CYS A 504 -10.22 15.04 -19.17
C CYS A 504 -11.64 14.53 -19.51
N LYS A 505 -11.88 14.07 -20.75
CA LYS A 505 -13.15 13.47 -21.20
C LYS A 505 -13.13 11.94 -21.19
N THR A 506 -12.03 11.31 -20.80
CA THR A 506 -11.90 9.85 -20.76
C THR A 506 -13.00 9.20 -19.90
N PRO A 507 -13.65 8.10 -20.36
CA PRO A 507 -14.54 7.32 -19.51
C PRO A 507 -13.78 6.63 -18.36
N TYR A 508 -12.45 6.49 -18.46
CA TYR A 508 -11.59 5.80 -17.50
C TYR A 508 -11.09 6.70 -16.36
N SER A 509 -11.77 7.81 -16.07
CA SER A 509 -11.45 8.66 -14.92
C SER A 509 -11.38 7.86 -13.62
N THR A 510 -10.49 8.22 -12.70
CA THR A 510 -10.28 7.51 -11.42
C THR A 510 -11.56 7.43 -10.58
N TYR A 511 -12.43 8.44 -10.69
CA TYR A 511 -13.73 8.52 -10.01
C TYR A 511 -14.84 7.73 -10.71
N CYS A 512 -14.60 7.18 -11.91
CA CYS A 512 -15.61 6.53 -12.72
C CYS A 512 -15.80 5.06 -12.31
N LEU A 513 -16.81 4.82 -11.46
CA LEU A 513 -17.12 3.50 -10.89
C LEU A 513 -17.93 2.56 -11.82
N LYS A 514 -18.28 3.01 -13.02
CA LYS A 514 -19.09 2.26 -14.00
C LYS A 514 -18.66 2.56 -15.44
N TYR A 515 -18.30 1.52 -16.19
CA TYR A 515 -18.05 1.62 -17.63
C TYR A 515 -19.24 1.08 -18.44
N SER A 516 -19.22 1.30 -19.75
CA SER A 516 -20.00 0.46 -20.67
C SER A 516 -19.27 -0.87 -20.90
N ASP A 517 -19.99 -1.86 -21.44
CA ASP A 517 -19.41 -3.14 -21.86
C ASP A 517 -18.33 -2.97 -22.94
N GLU A 518 -18.46 -1.96 -23.81
CA GLU A 518 -17.49 -1.63 -24.86
C GLU A 518 -16.23 -0.97 -24.28
N ASP A 519 -16.38 -0.01 -23.37
CA ASP A 519 -15.27 0.66 -22.70
C ASP A 519 -14.44 -0.33 -21.85
N PHE A 520 -15.12 -1.25 -21.15
CA PHE A 520 -14.44 -2.30 -20.40
C PHE A 520 -13.60 -3.19 -21.33
N ASP A 521 -14.21 -3.73 -22.40
CA ASP A 521 -13.50 -4.60 -23.36
C ASP A 521 -12.33 -3.85 -24.01
N LYS A 522 -12.53 -2.59 -24.42
CA LYS A 522 -11.50 -1.71 -24.98
C LYS A 522 -10.29 -1.58 -24.05
N LEU A 523 -10.52 -1.27 -22.77
CA LEU A 523 -9.44 -1.06 -21.80
C LEU A 523 -8.68 -2.37 -21.48
N VAL A 524 -9.38 -3.51 -21.39
CA VAL A 524 -8.73 -4.84 -21.22
C VAL A 524 -7.92 -5.21 -22.47
N ASN A 525 -8.44 -4.94 -23.67
CA ASN A 525 -7.75 -5.27 -24.92
C ASN A 525 -6.52 -4.37 -25.15
N LEU A 526 -6.58 -3.09 -24.78
CA LEU A 526 -5.44 -2.17 -24.82
C LEU A 526 -4.32 -2.60 -23.86
N SER A 527 -4.65 -2.87 -22.58
CA SER A 527 -3.64 -3.27 -21.59
C SER A 527 -3.08 -4.67 -21.82
N GLU A 528 -3.80 -5.52 -22.56
CA GLU A 528 -3.24 -6.74 -23.14
C GLU A 528 -2.28 -6.43 -24.30
N TYR A 529 -2.72 -5.66 -25.30
CA TYR A 529 -1.96 -5.39 -26.51
C TYR A 529 -0.59 -4.77 -26.21
N ASN A 530 -0.53 -3.75 -25.36
CA ASN A 530 0.73 -3.04 -25.06
C ASN A 530 1.83 -3.99 -24.55
N ILE A 531 1.46 -5.03 -23.80
CA ILE A 531 2.38 -6.07 -23.33
C ILE A 531 2.73 -7.06 -24.45
N LEU A 532 1.75 -7.55 -25.23
CA LEU A 532 2.00 -8.49 -26.32
C LEU A 532 2.88 -7.90 -27.43
N ASN A 533 2.70 -6.62 -27.75
CA ASN A 533 3.47 -5.90 -28.77
C ASN A 533 4.95 -5.72 -28.34
N ASN A 534 5.19 -5.53 -27.05
CA ASN A 534 6.51 -5.23 -26.49
C ASN A 534 7.14 -6.40 -25.71
N GLN A 535 6.64 -7.63 -25.91
CA GLN A 535 7.13 -8.86 -25.25
C GLN A 535 8.67 -9.03 -25.34
N HIS A 536 9.29 -8.55 -26.42
CA HIS A 536 10.72 -8.63 -26.65
C HIS A 536 11.55 -7.88 -25.58
N LEU A 537 11.04 -6.77 -25.03
CA LEU A 537 11.70 -6.03 -23.94
C LEU A 537 11.60 -6.78 -22.61
N ILE A 538 10.55 -7.57 -22.40
CA ILE A 538 10.44 -8.45 -21.24
C ILE A 538 11.49 -9.57 -21.35
N PHE A 539 11.55 -10.27 -22.48
CA PHE A 539 12.55 -11.33 -22.69
C PHE A 539 13.99 -10.78 -22.57
N GLN A 540 14.27 -9.59 -23.11
CA GLN A 540 15.55 -8.89 -22.93
C GLN A 540 15.88 -8.62 -21.45
N ALA A 541 14.90 -8.23 -20.63
CA ALA A 541 15.10 -8.04 -19.19
C ALA A 541 15.41 -9.35 -18.46
N LEU A 542 14.71 -10.43 -18.81
CA LEU A 542 14.91 -11.74 -18.19
C LEU A 542 16.27 -12.36 -18.54
N HIS A 543 16.70 -12.29 -19.81
CA HIS A 543 18.06 -12.69 -20.22
C HIS A 543 19.12 -11.88 -19.47
N ALA A 544 19.02 -10.54 -19.46
CA ALA A 544 19.97 -9.68 -18.78
C ALA A 544 20.03 -9.92 -17.25
N ALA A 545 18.93 -10.32 -16.62
CA ALA A 545 18.90 -10.68 -15.20
C ALA A 545 19.64 -12.01 -14.93
N ILE A 546 19.43 -13.03 -15.76
CA ILE A 546 20.17 -14.31 -15.68
C ILE A 546 21.68 -14.07 -15.88
N GLU A 547 22.07 -13.25 -16.87
CA GLU A 547 23.47 -12.87 -17.10
C GLU A 547 24.07 -12.12 -15.90
N ARG A 548 23.35 -11.17 -15.31
CA ARG A 548 23.77 -10.47 -14.08
C ARG A 548 24.01 -11.46 -12.93
N LYS A 549 23.10 -12.41 -12.69
CA LYS A 549 23.26 -13.46 -11.66
C LYS A 549 24.52 -14.28 -11.88
N ARG A 550 24.72 -14.79 -13.11
CA ARG A 550 25.90 -15.57 -13.51
C ARG A 550 27.20 -14.83 -13.25
N GLN A 551 27.30 -13.59 -13.72
CA GLN A 551 28.49 -12.75 -13.53
C GLN A 551 28.76 -12.40 -12.05
N HIS A 552 27.74 -12.42 -11.19
CA HIS A 552 27.89 -12.21 -9.75
C HIS A 552 28.39 -13.48 -9.03
N CYS A 553 28.03 -14.66 -9.53
CA CYS A 553 28.54 -15.93 -9.02
C CYS A 553 30.02 -16.13 -9.39
N CYS A 554 30.42 -15.84 -10.64
CA CYS A 554 31.80 -15.97 -11.11
C CYS A 554 32.78 -14.91 -10.55
N LYS A 555 32.39 -14.11 -9.55
CA LYS A 555 33.19 -13.03 -8.94
C LYS A 555 33.33 -13.16 -7.41
N ASN A 556 32.69 -14.15 -6.81
CA ASN A 556 32.74 -14.47 -5.37
C ASN A 556 33.30 -15.88 -5.17
#